data_AF-A0A8S3X571-F1
#
_entry.id   AF-A0A8S3X571-F1
#
_cell.length_a   1.000
_cell.length_b   1.000
_cell.length_c   1.000
_cell.angle_alpha   90.00
_cell.angle_beta   90.00
_cell.angle_gamma   90.00
#
_symmetry.space_group_name_H-M   'P 1'
#
loop_
_entity.id
_entity.type
_entity.pdbx_description
1 polymer ?
#
loop_
_entity_poly.entity_id
_entity_poly.type
_entity_poly.pdbx_seq_one_letter_code
_entity_poly.pdbx_strand_id
1 'polypeptide(L)'
;MKTVQEFTASMYGIRNCTSVNDARHRIFMKNYSAKEDSEHFLKKIKGFDSNSIPPCWISLTQKILRTIFVNSMWLNATDPICVKLEPENCGWFLDEYLKPVGFIGDHTPLKIEDIVEKSETESDDEEDSEVEDRSIMSDDSDSE
;
A
#
# COMPACT_ATOMS: atom_id res chain seq x y z
N MET A 1 -1.10 20.44 -4.60
CA MET A 1 -0.78 19.05 -4.18
C MET A 1 0.42 18.44 -4.90
N LYS A 2 0.62 18.65 -6.22
CA LYS A 2 1.75 18.10 -6.99
C LYS A 2 3.12 18.33 -6.34
N THR A 3 3.41 19.57 -5.89
CA THR A 3 4.65 19.93 -5.20
C THR A 3 4.92 19.10 -3.94
N VAL A 4 3.89 18.77 -3.16
CA VAL A 4 4.04 17.97 -1.94
C VAL A 4 4.38 16.53 -2.27
N GLN A 5 3.78 15.99 -3.34
CA GLN A 5 4.10 14.63 -3.80
C GLN A 5 5.54 14.55 -4.34
N GLU A 6 5.96 15.54 -5.14
CA GLU A 6 7.33 15.65 -5.65
C GLU A 6 8.37 15.77 -4.53
N PHE A 7 8.09 16.63 -3.54
CA PHE A 7 8.93 16.77 -2.35
C PHE A 7 9.02 15.45 -1.58
N THR A 8 7.88 14.79 -1.34
CA THR A 8 7.85 13.51 -0.61
C THR A 8 8.60 12.42 -1.39
N ALA A 9 8.41 12.29 -2.69
CA ALA A 9 9.17 11.34 -3.52
C ALA A 9 10.68 11.61 -3.45
N SER A 10 11.08 12.88 -3.48
CA SER A 10 12.48 13.30 -3.39
C SER A 10 13.11 12.98 -2.04
N MET A 11 12.37 13.09 -0.93
CA MET A 11 12.81 12.70 0.42
C MET A 11 13.14 11.20 0.51
N TYR A 12 12.51 10.37 -0.32
CA TYR A 12 12.79 8.93 -0.43
C TYR A 12 13.76 8.59 -1.58
N GLY A 13 14.48 9.59 -2.10
CA GLY A 13 15.52 9.40 -3.11
C GLY A 13 15.01 9.24 -4.55
N ILE A 14 13.71 9.41 -4.80
CA ILE A 14 13.12 9.34 -6.14
C ILE A 14 12.94 10.76 -6.69
N ARG A 15 13.91 11.19 -7.51
CA ARG A 15 13.88 12.50 -8.17
C ARG A 15 12.95 12.48 -9.39
N ASN A 16 12.48 13.66 -9.81
CA ASN A 16 11.65 13.84 -11.01
C ASN A 16 10.39 12.96 -11.05
N CYS A 17 9.82 12.64 -9.88
CA CYS A 17 8.61 11.85 -9.76
C CYS A 17 7.51 12.71 -9.13
N THR A 18 6.38 12.79 -9.81
CA THR A 18 5.28 13.70 -9.46
C THR A 18 4.13 12.98 -8.73
N SER A 19 4.26 11.67 -8.53
CA SER A 19 3.28 10.81 -7.88
C SER A 19 3.97 9.97 -6.81
N VAL A 20 3.53 10.08 -5.55
CA VAL A 20 4.08 9.24 -4.48
C VAL A 20 3.76 7.77 -4.70
N ASN A 21 2.63 7.42 -5.34
CA ASN A 21 2.30 6.03 -5.65
C ASN A 21 3.25 5.43 -6.70
N ASP A 22 3.65 6.21 -7.70
CA ASP A 22 4.68 5.80 -8.67
C ASP A 22 6.05 5.65 -7.97
N ALA A 23 6.45 6.60 -7.12
CA ALA A 23 7.67 6.48 -6.32
C ALA A 23 7.66 5.20 -5.45
N ARG A 24 6.51 4.87 -4.83
CA ARG A 24 6.33 3.63 -4.06
C ARG A 24 6.58 2.40 -4.92
N HIS A 25 5.94 2.34 -6.09
CA HIS A 25 6.10 1.22 -7.01
C HIS A 25 7.55 1.06 -7.47
N ARG A 26 8.23 2.15 -7.83
CA ARG A 26 9.65 2.12 -8.23
C ARG A 26 10.58 1.60 -7.12
N ILE A 27 10.38 2.07 -5.88
CA ILE A 27 11.18 1.59 -4.75
C ILE A 27 10.89 0.10 -4.48
N PHE A 28 9.62 -0.29 -4.55
CA PHE A 28 9.23 -1.69 -4.40
C PHE A 28 9.93 -2.58 -5.44
N MET A 29 9.82 -2.24 -6.72
CA MET A 29 10.44 -3.02 -7.79
C MET A 29 11.97 -3.08 -7.64
N LYS A 30 12.60 -1.95 -7.32
CA LYS A 30 14.05 -1.89 -7.08
C LYS A 30 14.50 -2.83 -5.97
N ASN A 31 13.73 -2.93 -4.89
CA ASN A 31 14.13 -3.65 -3.68
C ASN A 31 13.68 -5.12 -3.69
N TYR A 32 12.55 -5.44 -4.34
CA TYR A 32 11.86 -6.72 -4.18
C TYR A 32 11.61 -7.50 -5.48
N SER A 33 11.84 -6.93 -6.67
CA SER A 33 11.69 -7.70 -7.91
C SER A 33 12.71 -8.83 -8.02
N ALA A 34 12.30 -9.96 -8.60
CA ALA A 34 13.20 -10.99 -9.08
C ALA A 34 14.10 -10.42 -10.18
N LYS A 35 15.37 -10.83 -10.24
CA LYS A 35 16.28 -10.36 -11.30
C LYS A 35 16.17 -11.21 -12.57
N GLU A 36 15.77 -12.47 -12.41
CA GLU A 36 15.62 -13.45 -13.48
C GLU A 36 14.34 -14.26 -13.23
N ASP A 37 13.70 -14.73 -14.31
CA ASP A 37 12.43 -15.49 -14.24
C ASP A 37 12.57 -16.84 -13.52
N SER A 38 13.80 -17.34 -13.40
CA SER A 38 14.16 -18.58 -12.70
C SER A 38 14.38 -18.38 -11.20
N GLU A 39 14.50 -17.13 -10.72
CA GLU A 39 14.66 -16.85 -9.30
C GLU A 39 13.32 -17.01 -8.56
N HIS A 40 13.29 -17.91 -7.57
CA HIS A 40 12.13 -18.06 -6.70
C HIS A 40 11.91 -16.76 -5.91
N PHE A 41 10.96 -15.92 -6.34
CA PHE A 41 10.62 -14.61 -5.77
C PHE A 41 10.60 -14.61 -4.23
N LEU A 42 9.97 -15.62 -3.64
CA LEU A 42 9.85 -15.76 -2.18
C LEU A 42 11.18 -16.01 -1.44
N LYS A 43 12.25 -16.46 -2.12
CA LYS A 43 13.58 -16.62 -1.47
C LYS A 43 14.27 -15.28 -1.22
N LYS A 44 13.92 -14.24 -1.98
CA LYS A 44 14.56 -12.91 -1.91
C LYS A 44 13.82 -11.97 -0.96
N ILE A 45 12.50 -12.11 -0.85
CA ILE A 45 11.70 -11.34 0.11
C ILE A 45 11.80 -12.00 1.49
N LYS A 46 12.88 -11.69 2.21
CA LYS A 46 13.05 -12.08 3.62
C LYS A 46 12.21 -11.25 4.58
N GLY A 47 11.59 -10.18 4.09
CA GLY A 47 10.75 -9.26 4.83
C GLY A 47 10.44 -8.02 4.01
N PHE A 48 9.46 -7.24 4.47
CA PHE A 48 9.09 -5.97 3.88
C PHE A 48 9.35 -4.85 4.88
N ASP A 49 10.32 -3.97 4.59
CA ASP A 49 10.52 -2.75 5.36
C ASP A 49 9.64 -1.63 4.80
N SER A 50 8.50 -1.40 5.47
CA SER A 50 7.55 -0.36 5.10
C SER A 50 8.11 1.05 5.26
N ASN A 51 9.14 1.26 6.09
CA ASN A 51 9.76 2.58 6.29
C ASN A 51 10.64 2.99 5.11
N SER A 52 11.06 2.03 4.29
CA SER A 52 11.87 2.30 3.09
C SER A 52 11.07 2.89 1.93
N ILE A 53 9.73 2.96 2.05
CA ILE A 53 8.80 3.35 0.97
C ILE A 53 7.95 4.55 1.45
N PRO A 54 7.72 5.57 0.60
CA PRO A 54 6.91 6.73 0.99
C PRO A 54 5.46 6.34 1.27
N PRO A 55 4.71 7.10 2.09
CA PRO A 55 3.27 6.87 2.25
C PRO A 55 2.55 6.95 0.90
N CYS A 56 1.49 6.15 0.73
CA CYS A 56 0.62 6.29 -0.45
C CYS A 56 -0.12 7.62 -0.41
N TRP A 57 -0.65 8.04 -1.57
CA TRP A 57 -1.29 9.34 -1.71
C TRP A 57 -2.44 9.55 -0.71
N ILE A 58 -3.25 8.51 -0.47
CA ILE A 58 -4.37 8.54 0.48
C ILE A 58 -3.86 8.82 1.90
N SER A 59 -2.89 8.02 2.37
CA SER A 59 -2.30 8.19 3.71
C SER A 59 -1.61 9.55 3.87
N LEU A 60 -0.89 10.00 2.84
CA LEU A 60 -0.22 11.30 2.83
C LEU A 60 -1.22 12.44 2.93
N THR A 61 -2.33 12.36 2.18
CA THR A 61 -3.40 13.36 2.22
C THR A 61 -3.99 13.47 3.61
N GLN A 62 -4.31 12.34 4.25
CA GLN A 62 -4.82 12.32 5.62
C GLN A 62 -3.85 12.97 6.62
N LYS A 63 -2.54 12.73 6.47
CA LYS A 63 -1.51 13.38 7.30
C LYS A 63 -1.45 14.90 7.08
N ILE A 64 -1.55 15.36 5.83
CA ILE A 64 -1.55 16.79 5.49
C ILE A 64 -2.76 17.48 6.11
N LEU A 65 -3.95 16.90 5.96
CA LEU A 65 -5.20 17.44 6.52
C LEU A 65 -5.11 17.57 8.05
N ARG A 66 -4.61 16.54 8.74
CA ARG A 66 -4.40 16.61 10.19
C ARG A 66 -3.43 17.71 10.60
N THR A 67 -2.37 17.89 9.82
CA THR A 67 -1.37 18.94 10.08
C THR A 67 -1.97 20.33 9.88
N ILE A 68 -2.83 20.52 8.88
CA ILE A 68 -3.57 21.78 8.66
C ILE A 68 -4.45 22.10 9.86
N PHE A 69 -5.19 21.11 10.39
CA PHE A 69 -6.04 21.30 11.57
C PHE A 69 -5.24 21.79 12.78
N VAL A 70 -4.16 21.09 13.11
CA VAL A 70 -3.30 21.42 14.26
C VAL A 70 -2.68 22.80 14.08
N ASN A 71 -2.15 23.10 12.89
CA ASN A 71 -1.57 24.42 12.61
C ASN A 71 -2.60 25.55 12.70
N SER A 72 -3.84 25.33 12.25
CA SER A 72 -4.91 26.31 12.37
C SER A 72 -5.20 26.64 13.84
N MET A 73 -5.26 25.64 14.73
CA MET A 73 -5.42 25.88 16.17
C MET A 73 -4.28 26.71 16.75
N TRP A 74 -3.02 26.36 16.43
CA TRP A 74 -1.85 27.10 16.93
C TRP A 74 -1.77 28.53 16.41
N LEU A 75 -2.14 28.76 15.15
CA LEU A 75 -2.19 30.11 14.56
C LEU A 75 -3.25 31.00 15.24
N ASN A 76 -4.28 30.40 15.84
CA ASN A 76 -5.36 31.10 16.54
C ASN A 76 -5.29 30.89 18.06
N ALA A 77 -4.14 30.51 18.62
CA ALA A 77 -4.03 30.13 20.03
C ALA A 77 -4.34 31.26 21.03
N THR A 78 -4.32 32.51 20.58
CA THR A 78 -4.69 33.69 21.39
C THR A 78 -6.18 33.99 21.37
N ASP A 79 -6.94 33.34 20.48
CA ASP A 79 -8.39 33.44 20.39
C ASP A 79 -9.03 32.43 21.37
N PRO A 80 -9.97 32.84 22.24
CA PRO A 80 -10.73 31.91 23.07
C PRO A 80 -11.43 30.80 22.27
N ILE A 81 -11.76 31.07 21.00
CA ILE A 81 -12.30 30.09 20.04
C ILE A 81 -11.23 29.82 18.98
N CYS A 82 -10.19 29.07 19.37
CA CYS A 82 -9.05 28.78 18.49
C CYS A 82 -9.33 27.69 17.44
N VAL A 83 -10.33 26.83 17.68
CA VAL A 83 -10.72 25.74 16.76
C VAL A 83 -11.69 26.28 15.71
N LYS A 84 -11.17 26.62 14.52
CA LYS A 84 -11.94 27.24 13.43
C LYS A 84 -12.31 26.30 12.29
N LEU A 85 -11.74 25.09 12.28
CA LEU A 85 -11.98 24.08 11.26
C LEU A 85 -12.77 22.92 11.86
N GLU A 86 -13.62 22.29 11.07
CA GLU A 86 -14.27 21.04 11.46
C GLU A 86 -13.25 19.89 11.40
N PRO A 87 -13.09 19.10 12.48
CA PRO A 87 -12.11 18.03 12.53
C PRO A 87 -12.35 16.95 11.45
N GLU A 88 -13.60 16.63 11.16
CA GLU A 88 -14.04 15.64 10.17
C GLU A 88 -13.54 15.98 8.75
N ASN A 89 -13.48 17.27 8.43
CA ASN A 89 -12.96 17.76 7.15
C ASN A 89 -11.43 17.80 7.11
N CYS A 90 -10.77 17.52 8.24
CA CYS A 90 -9.33 17.64 8.39
C CYS A 90 -8.63 16.34 8.82
N GLY A 91 -9.19 15.18 8.44
CA GLY A 91 -8.57 13.87 8.70
C GLY A 91 -8.55 13.48 10.18
N TRP A 92 -9.47 14.05 10.96
CA TRP A 92 -9.80 13.67 12.33
C TRP A 92 -11.24 13.16 12.39
N PHE A 93 -11.55 12.40 13.43
CA PHE A 93 -12.89 11.98 13.78
C PHE A 93 -13.12 12.38 15.23
N LEU A 94 -14.19 13.14 15.49
CA LEU A 94 -14.57 13.51 16.84
C LEU A 94 -15.55 12.48 17.42
N ASP A 95 -15.08 11.81 18.46
CA ASP A 95 -15.89 10.98 19.35
C ASP A 95 -15.88 11.64 20.74
N GLU A 96 -15.67 10.90 21.82
CA GLU A 96 -15.26 11.47 23.12
C GLU A 96 -13.95 12.27 23.03
N TYR A 97 -13.04 11.88 22.14
CA TYR A 97 -11.77 12.55 21.87
C TYR A 97 -11.46 12.58 20.37
N LEU A 98 -10.60 13.51 19.94
CA LEU A 98 -10.11 13.56 18.56
C LEU A 98 -9.25 12.32 18.25
N LYS A 99 -9.69 11.53 17.26
CA LYS A 99 -8.99 10.36 16.76
C LYS A 99 -8.52 10.60 15.32
N PRO A 100 -7.29 10.23 14.94
CA PRO A 100 -6.80 10.43 13.59
C PRO A 100 -7.45 9.45 12.62
N VAL A 101 -7.91 9.93 11.46
CA VAL A 101 -8.38 9.07 10.36
C VAL A 101 -7.17 8.51 9.61
N GLY A 102 -6.88 7.22 9.77
CA GLY A 102 -5.67 6.60 9.22
C GLY A 102 -5.63 6.58 7.68
N PHE A 103 -6.54 5.81 7.10
CA PHE A 103 -6.66 5.58 5.66
C PHE A 103 -8.14 5.45 5.31
N ILE A 104 -8.52 5.86 4.11
CA ILE A 104 -9.90 5.81 3.62
C ILE A 104 -9.90 4.98 2.34
N GLY A 105 -10.75 3.95 2.31
CA GLY A 105 -10.87 3.00 1.20
C GLY A 105 -10.33 1.62 1.56
N ASP A 106 -10.27 0.75 0.55
CA ASP A 106 -9.84 -0.63 0.73
C ASP A 106 -8.32 -0.72 0.93
N HIS A 107 -7.92 -1.35 2.04
CA HIS A 107 -6.52 -1.53 2.41
C HIS A 107 -5.83 -2.65 1.64
N THR A 108 -6.64 -3.59 1.15
CA THR A 108 -6.25 -4.73 0.34
C THR A 108 -7.23 -4.85 -0.80
N PRO A 109 -6.83 -5.42 -1.95
CA PRO A 109 -7.77 -5.79 -2.99
C PRO A 109 -8.87 -6.68 -2.40
N LEU A 110 -10.10 -6.50 -2.88
CA LEU A 110 -11.27 -7.19 -2.33
C LEU A 110 -11.32 -8.65 -2.80
N LYS A 111 -10.80 -8.91 -4.01
CA LYS A 111 -10.72 -10.24 -4.61
C LYS A 111 -9.33 -10.53 -5.14
N ILE A 112 -9.01 -11.81 -5.28
CA ILE A 112 -7.74 -12.26 -5.88
C ILE A 112 -7.69 -11.85 -7.36
N GLU A 113 -8.83 -11.92 -8.06
CA GLU A 113 -8.95 -11.49 -9.46
C GLU A 113 -8.59 -10.00 -9.66
N ASP A 114 -8.63 -9.18 -8.62
CA ASP A 114 -8.25 -7.75 -8.70
C ASP A 114 -6.72 -7.56 -8.79
N ILE A 115 -5.94 -8.62 -8.57
CA ILE A 115 -4.47 -8.59 -8.49
C ILE A 115 -3.81 -9.49 -9.54
N VAL A 116 -4.52 -10.54 -9.97
CA VAL A 116 -4.01 -11.46 -11.01
C VAL A 116 -4.22 -10.82 -12.37
N GLU A 117 -3.14 -10.70 -13.16
CA GLU A 117 -3.26 -10.30 -14.56
C GLU A 117 -4.15 -11.31 -15.29
N LYS A 118 -5.24 -10.83 -15.91
CA LYS A 118 -6.05 -11.64 -16.80
C LYS A 118 -5.19 -12.00 -18.01
N SER A 119 -4.61 -13.20 -18.02
CA SER A 119 -4.00 -13.76 -19.21
C SER A 119 -5.10 -13.94 -20.26
N GLU A 120 -4.99 -13.22 -21.37
CA GLU A 120 -5.79 -13.49 -22.57
C GLU A 120 -5.34 -14.82 -23.19
N THR A 121 -5.70 -15.93 -22.55
CA THR A 121 -5.67 -17.27 -23.11
C THR A 121 -7.01 -17.93 -22.84
N GLU A 122 -8.07 -17.34 -23.41
CA GLU A 122 -9.26 -18.10 -23.79
C GLU A 122 -9.04 -18.51 -25.26
N SER A 123 -8.21 -19.54 -25.46
CA SER A 123 -8.37 -20.39 -26.63
C SER A 123 -9.45 -21.38 -26.28
N ASP A 124 -10.65 -21.17 -26.84
CA ASP A 124 -11.63 -22.24 -27.03
C ASP A 124 -10.91 -23.40 -27.74
N ASP A 125 -10.63 -24.45 -26.99
CA ASP A 125 -10.54 -25.81 -27.52
C ASP A 125 -11.02 -26.74 -26.41
N GLU A 126 -12.31 -27.08 -26.48
CA GLU A 126 -12.86 -28.27 -25.88
C GLU A 126 -12.13 -29.50 -26.45
N GLU A 127 -11.15 -30.06 -25.75
CA GLU A 127 -10.89 -31.50 -25.86
C GLU A 127 -10.54 -32.10 -24.49
N ASP A 128 -11.50 -32.91 -24.05
CA ASP A 128 -11.49 -33.93 -23.02
C ASP A 128 -10.14 -34.66 -22.88
N SER A 129 -9.56 -34.63 -21.68
CA SER A 129 -8.69 -35.72 -21.24
C SER A 129 -8.82 -35.94 -19.74
N GLU A 130 -9.64 -36.93 -19.39
CA GLU A 130 -9.58 -37.61 -18.11
C GLU A 130 -8.14 -38.11 -17.86
N VAL A 131 -7.49 -37.59 -16.82
CA VAL A 131 -6.24 -38.19 -16.31
C VAL A 131 -6.39 -38.46 -14.82
N GLU A 132 -6.34 -39.76 -14.54
CA GLU A 132 -6.54 -40.45 -13.28
C GLU A 132 -5.86 -39.80 -12.06
N ASP A 133 -6.65 -39.69 -10.99
CA ASP A 133 -6.20 -39.55 -9.61
C ASP A 133 -5.18 -40.65 -9.26
N ARG A 134 -3.93 -40.25 -9.07
CA ARG A 134 -2.91 -41.07 -8.41
C ARG A 134 -2.44 -40.39 -7.15
N SER A 135 -3.24 -40.59 -6.10
CA SER A 135 -2.81 -40.62 -4.71
C SER A 135 -1.38 -41.18 -4.54
N ILE A 136 -0.46 -40.32 -4.11
CA ILE A 136 0.82 -40.75 -3.51
C ILE A 136 0.73 -40.40 -2.03
N MET A 137 0.19 -41.36 -1.26
CA MET A 137 0.45 -41.45 0.17
C MET A 137 1.90 -41.91 0.34
N SER A 138 2.73 -41.08 0.96
CA SER A 138 4.05 -41.48 1.46
C SER A 138 4.07 -41.22 2.95
N ASP A 139 3.49 -42.17 3.68
CA ASP A 139 3.78 -42.44 5.08
C ASP A 139 5.14 -43.14 5.14
N ASP A 140 6.13 -42.52 5.80
CA ASP A 140 7.12 -43.31 6.52
C ASP A 140 7.71 -42.45 7.66
N SER A 141 7.22 -42.75 8.86
CA SER A 141 7.88 -42.40 10.11
C SER A 141 9.00 -43.40 10.35
N ASP A 142 10.24 -42.94 10.59
CA ASP A 142 11.02 -43.42 11.73
C ASP A 142 12.29 -42.60 12.00
N SER A 143 12.28 -41.97 13.18
CA SER A 143 13.23 -42.18 14.30
C SER A 143 14.73 -42.39 14.01
N GLU A 144 15.56 -41.43 14.45
CA GLU A 144 16.74 -41.62 15.33
C GLU A 144 17.21 -40.29 15.95
#